data_AF-A0A0K1XE43-F1
#
_entry.id   AF-A0A0K1XE43-F1
#
_cell.length_a   1.000
_cell.length_b   1.000
_cell.length_c   1.000
_cell.angle_alpha   90.00
_cell.angle_beta   90.00
_cell.angle_gamma   90.00
#
_symmetry.space_group_name_H-M   'P 1'
#
loop_
_entity.id
_entity.type
_entity.pdbx_description
1 polymer ?
#
loop_
_entity_poly.entity_id
_entity_poly.type
_entity_poly.pdbx_seq_one_letter_code
_entity_poly.pdbx_strand_id
1 'polypeptide(L)'
;MNTTPRCSFEFFPTKTEVGHLKLMAAAEQLASRNPHFFSCTYGAGGSTRDRTIETVLGLKQTTQVSTAPHLSCVGDTKAELKELLAFYQTQGIERIVALRGDLPSGMGMASSELRYANELIEFIRQETGEQFILEVAAYPEMHPQARNFEEDLQNFVRKVEAGANSAITQYFFNADCYFYFVERVRKLGVEIPIIPGIMPITNYSKLARFSDACGAELPRWIRKQLEAYGDDSQSIQAFGTEVITSMCEQLLAGGAPSLHFYTLNQAEPSLAIWDNLNLSTKP
;
A
#
# COMPACT_ATOMS: atom_id res chain seq x y z
N MET A 1 -26.42 -6.65 6.65
CA MET A 1 -25.70 -6.25 7.87
C MET A 1 -24.54 -5.39 7.41
N ASN A 2 -24.51 -4.11 7.77
CA ASN A 2 -23.39 -3.22 7.40
C ASN A 2 -22.17 -3.64 8.22
N THR A 3 -21.38 -4.58 7.68
CA THR A 3 -20.03 -4.83 8.17
C THR A 3 -19.24 -3.56 7.91
N THR A 4 -18.86 -2.86 8.97
CA THR A 4 -17.98 -1.70 8.83
C THR A 4 -16.67 -2.16 8.18
N PRO A 5 -16.18 -1.46 7.14
CA PRO A 5 -14.92 -1.80 6.51
C PRO A 5 -13.77 -1.68 7.53
N ARG A 6 -13.04 -2.76 7.77
CA ARG A 6 -11.80 -2.71 8.57
C ARG A 6 -10.68 -2.18 7.67
N CYS A 7 -10.13 -1.00 7.97
CA CYS A 7 -8.99 -0.46 7.23
C CYS A 7 -7.69 -1.18 7.58
N SER A 8 -6.66 -0.90 6.77
CA SER A 8 -5.30 -1.39 6.97
C SER A 8 -4.31 -0.22 6.89
N PHE A 9 -3.09 -0.41 7.41
CA PHE A 9 -2.11 0.66 7.53
C PHE A 9 -0.71 0.19 7.10
N GLU A 10 -0.01 1.00 6.33
CA GLU A 10 1.35 0.71 5.86
C GLU A 10 2.41 1.44 6.67
N PHE A 11 3.46 0.72 7.02
CA PHE A 11 4.68 1.22 7.64
C PHE A 11 5.89 0.96 6.75
N PHE A 12 6.99 1.67 7.01
CA PHE A 12 8.27 1.41 6.34
C PHE A 12 9.41 1.23 7.36
N PRO A 13 10.37 0.31 7.12
CA PRO A 13 11.49 0.11 8.03
C PRO A 13 12.35 1.37 8.16
N THR A 14 12.66 1.76 9.40
CA THR A 14 13.48 2.94 9.69
C THR A 14 14.95 2.58 9.83
N LYS A 15 15.85 3.51 9.47
CA LYS A 15 17.30 3.29 9.61
C LYS A 15 17.86 3.58 11.00
N THR A 16 17.10 4.26 11.85
CA THR A 16 17.53 4.70 13.17
C THR A 16 16.65 4.08 14.24
N GLU A 17 17.24 3.81 15.40
CA GLU A 17 16.52 3.30 16.58
C GLU A 17 15.40 4.25 17.01
N VAL A 18 15.67 5.56 17.02
CA VAL A 18 14.65 6.59 17.31
C VAL A 18 13.49 6.52 16.30
N GLY A 19 13.78 6.25 15.03
CA GLY A 19 12.74 6.05 14.02
C GLY A 19 11.91 4.80 14.30
N HIS A 20 12.56 3.71 14.72
CA HIS A 20 11.90 2.45 15.01
C HIS A 20 10.97 2.58 16.23
N LEU A 21 11.42 3.25 17.29
CA LEU A 21 10.58 3.55 18.46
C LEU A 21 9.35 4.39 18.09
N LYS A 22 9.50 5.38 17.20
CA LYS A 22 8.37 6.17 16.69
C LYS A 22 7.39 5.34 15.87
N LEU A 23 7.90 4.46 15.01
CA LEU A 23 7.09 3.52 14.23
C LEU A 23 6.26 2.64 15.16
N MET A 24 6.88 2.03 16.17
CA MET A 24 6.19 1.14 17.11
C MET A 24 5.12 1.89 17.91
N ALA A 25 5.42 3.10 18.40
CA ALA A 25 4.44 3.94 19.10
C ALA A 25 3.26 4.37 18.20
N ALA A 26 3.50 4.60 16.91
CA ALA A 26 2.43 4.87 15.95
C ALA A 26 1.57 3.62 15.70
N ALA A 27 2.20 2.45 15.62
CA ALA A 27 1.50 1.19 15.42
C ALA A 27 0.58 0.82 16.59
N GLU A 28 1.01 1.03 17.85
CA GLU A 28 0.16 0.83 19.03
C GLU A 28 -1.08 1.72 19.01
N GLN A 29 -0.92 3.00 18.63
CA GLN A 29 -2.06 3.92 18.49
C GLN A 29 -3.03 3.46 17.42
N LEU A 30 -2.53 3.03 16.25
CA LEU A 30 -3.36 2.54 15.15
C LEU A 30 -4.04 1.21 15.47
N ALA A 31 -3.38 0.32 16.23
CA ALA A 31 -3.93 -0.95 16.67
C ALA A 31 -5.19 -0.78 17.54
N SER A 32 -5.32 0.34 18.26
CA SER A 32 -6.52 0.66 19.05
C SER A 32 -7.81 0.77 18.21
N ARG A 33 -7.70 0.90 16.88
CA ARG A 33 -8.84 0.93 15.94
C ARG A 33 -9.17 -0.43 15.32
N ASN A 34 -8.57 -1.52 15.80
CA ASN A 34 -8.78 -2.88 15.30
C ASN A 34 -8.63 -3.01 13.76
N PRO A 35 -7.46 -2.63 13.21
CA PRO A 35 -7.19 -2.75 11.79
C PRO A 35 -7.30 -4.19 11.29
N HIS A 36 -7.59 -4.36 10.01
CA HIS A 36 -7.58 -5.65 9.36
C HIS A 36 -6.17 -6.27 9.35
N PHE A 37 -5.17 -5.46 8.96
CA PHE A 37 -3.76 -5.84 8.97
C PHE A 37 -2.88 -4.59 8.88
N PHE A 38 -1.59 -4.77 9.17
CA PHE A 38 -0.54 -3.82 8.82
C PHE A 38 0.28 -4.34 7.63
N SER A 39 0.76 -3.46 6.75
CA SER A 39 1.80 -3.82 5.78
C SER A 39 3.13 -3.17 6.13
N CYS A 40 4.23 -3.78 5.70
CA CYS A 40 5.56 -3.21 5.86
C CYS A 40 6.32 -3.20 4.53
N THR A 41 6.76 -2.03 4.09
CA THR A 41 7.45 -1.87 2.80
C THR A 41 8.77 -2.63 2.74
N TYR A 42 9.13 -3.06 1.53
CA TYR A 42 10.39 -3.74 1.22
C TYR A 42 11.24 -2.83 0.33
N GLY A 43 12.46 -2.54 0.78
CA GLY A 43 13.36 -1.61 0.10
C GLY A 43 13.80 -2.12 -1.26
N ALA A 44 14.11 -1.18 -2.17
CA ALA A 44 14.56 -1.50 -3.53
C ALA A 44 15.72 -2.51 -3.52
N GLY A 45 15.62 -3.52 -4.37
CA GLY A 45 16.66 -4.55 -4.54
C GLY A 45 16.96 -5.39 -3.29
N GLY A 46 16.02 -5.53 -2.34
CA GLY A 46 16.25 -6.29 -1.11
C GLY A 46 17.09 -5.56 -0.05
N SER A 47 17.45 -4.30 -0.28
CA SER A 47 18.37 -3.52 0.58
C SER A 47 17.91 -3.35 2.04
N THR A 48 16.63 -3.60 2.34
CA THR A 48 16.09 -3.55 3.70
C THR A 48 15.41 -4.85 4.11
N ARG A 49 15.74 -5.99 3.49
CA ARG A 49 15.13 -7.30 3.78
C ARG A 49 15.08 -7.60 5.27
N ASP A 50 16.23 -7.59 5.94
CA ASP A 50 16.32 -7.91 7.37
C ASP A 50 15.50 -6.95 8.23
N ARG A 51 15.54 -5.65 7.92
CA ARG A 51 14.76 -4.64 8.66
C ARG A 51 13.26 -4.77 8.43
N THR A 52 12.85 -5.23 7.25
CA THR A 52 11.45 -5.52 6.96
C THR A 52 10.99 -6.70 7.82
N ILE A 53 11.79 -7.77 7.89
CA ILE A 53 11.52 -8.91 8.77
C ILE A 53 11.42 -8.47 10.23
N GLU A 54 12.42 -7.74 10.74
CA GLU A 54 12.43 -7.22 12.12
C GLU A 54 11.19 -6.37 12.41
N THR A 55 10.83 -5.46 11.49
CA THR A 55 9.67 -4.58 11.66
C THR A 55 8.37 -5.37 11.65
N VAL A 56 8.20 -6.32 10.73
CA VAL A 56 6.99 -7.16 10.63
C VAL A 56 6.79 -7.99 11.89
N LEU A 57 7.86 -8.64 12.37
CA LEU A 57 7.80 -9.46 13.58
C LEU A 57 7.57 -8.61 14.83
N GLY A 58 8.23 -7.46 14.94
CA GLY A 58 8.02 -6.51 16.03
C GLY A 58 6.59 -5.98 16.07
N LEU A 59 6.05 -5.53 14.94
CA LEU A 59 4.66 -5.07 14.82
C LEU A 59 3.68 -6.17 15.27
N LYS A 60 3.82 -7.38 14.74
CA LYS A 60 2.98 -8.53 15.11
C LYS A 60 3.08 -8.85 16.59
N GLN A 61 4.29 -8.88 17.16
CA GLN A 61 4.50 -9.22 18.56
C GLN A 61 3.92 -8.16 19.51
N THR A 62 4.14 -6.87 19.23
CA THR A 62 3.70 -5.78 20.11
C THR A 62 2.20 -5.53 20.02
N THR A 63 1.64 -5.57 18.81
CA THR A 63 0.25 -5.13 18.59
C THR A 63 -0.75 -6.28 18.45
N GLN A 64 -0.27 -7.51 18.24
CA GLN A 64 -1.09 -8.68 17.91
C GLN A 64 -1.90 -8.54 16.61
N VAL A 65 -1.65 -7.49 15.82
CA VAL A 65 -2.26 -7.29 14.50
C VAL A 65 -1.48 -8.10 13.47
N SER A 66 -2.21 -8.81 12.59
CA SER A 66 -1.60 -9.49 11.44
C SER A 66 -0.81 -8.49 10.61
N THR A 67 0.45 -8.82 10.32
CA THR A 67 1.35 -7.92 9.59
C THR A 67 1.89 -8.60 8.35
N ALA A 68 1.69 -7.98 7.19
CA ALA A 68 2.08 -8.47 5.87
C ALA A 68 3.38 -7.81 5.40
N PRO A 69 4.46 -8.57 5.17
CA PRO A 69 5.63 -8.03 4.48
C PRO A 69 5.28 -7.72 3.03
N HIS A 70 5.83 -6.63 2.52
CA HIS A 70 6.02 -6.49 1.08
C HIS A 70 7.14 -7.44 0.65
N LEU A 71 7.03 -7.95 -0.58
CA LEU A 71 8.04 -8.79 -1.19
C LEU A 71 8.24 -8.36 -2.64
N SER A 72 9.48 -8.04 -3.01
CA SER A 72 9.84 -7.64 -4.37
C SER A 72 10.66 -8.71 -5.07
N CYS A 73 10.49 -8.85 -6.38
CA CYS A 73 11.25 -9.81 -7.19
C CYS A 73 12.57 -9.26 -7.76
N VAL A 74 12.75 -7.94 -7.73
CA VAL A 74 14.01 -7.29 -8.12
C VAL A 74 15.05 -7.46 -7.01
N GLY A 75 16.20 -8.05 -7.34
CA GLY A 75 17.38 -8.13 -6.48
C GLY A 75 17.59 -9.48 -5.77
N ASP A 76 16.55 -10.29 -5.65
CA ASP A 76 16.59 -11.62 -5.02
C ASP A 76 16.52 -12.75 -6.09
N THR A 77 17.22 -13.85 -5.86
CA THR A 77 17.11 -15.11 -6.64
C THR A 77 15.89 -15.92 -6.22
N LYS A 78 15.42 -16.86 -7.05
CA LYS A 78 14.32 -17.77 -6.65
C LYS A 78 14.66 -18.59 -5.41
N ALA A 79 15.91 -18.99 -5.24
CA ALA A 79 16.36 -19.73 -4.05
C ALA A 79 16.19 -18.88 -2.77
N GLU A 80 16.65 -17.63 -2.80
CA GLU A 80 16.51 -16.70 -1.68
C GLU A 80 15.05 -16.38 -1.38
N LEU A 81 14.22 -16.21 -2.41
CA LEU A 81 12.78 -16.00 -2.25
C LEU A 81 12.11 -17.23 -1.62
N LYS A 82 12.47 -18.44 -2.05
CA LYS A 82 11.95 -19.69 -1.48
C LYS A 82 12.28 -19.83 0.01
N GLU A 83 13.54 -19.56 0.38
CA GLU A 83 13.96 -19.57 1.78
C GLU A 83 13.21 -18.53 2.61
N LEU A 84 13.01 -17.33 2.05
CA LEU A 84 12.26 -16.26 2.71
C LEU A 84 10.78 -16.62 2.89
N LEU A 85 10.16 -17.23 1.88
CA LEU A 85 8.78 -17.72 1.97
C LEU A 85 8.66 -18.78 3.06
N ALA A 86 9.55 -19.78 3.07
CA ALA A 86 9.57 -20.80 4.12
C ALA A 86 9.75 -20.17 5.52
N PHE A 87 10.64 -19.18 5.65
CA PHE A 87 10.79 -18.44 6.89
C PHE A 87 9.49 -17.75 7.32
N TYR A 88 8.82 -17.01 6.42
CA TYR A 88 7.53 -16.38 6.71
C TYR A 88 6.46 -17.37 7.18
N GLN A 89 6.42 -18.57 6.59
CA GLN A 89 5.53 -19.64 7.04
C GLN A 89 5.82 -20.05 8.49
N THR A 90 7.10 -20.25 8.85
CA THR A 90 7.49 -20.63 10.22
C THR A 90 7.15 -19.55 11.25
N GLN A 91 7.10 -18.28 10.85
CA GLN A 91 6.69 -17.15 11.69
C GLN A 91 5.17 -16.93 11.72
N GLY A 92 4.39 -17.78 11.04
CA GLY A 92 2.93 -17.66 10.95
C GLY A 92 2.49 -16.37 10.25
N ILE A 93 3.23 -15.94 9.23
CA ILE A 93 2.77 -14.88 8.32
C ILE A 93 1.83 -15.52 7.31
N GLU A 94 0.68 -14.90 7.10
CA GLU A 94 -0.39 -15.44 6.25
C GLU A 94 -0.68 -14.55 5.03
N ARG A 95 -0.12 -13.34 4.98
CA ARG A 95 -0.38 -12.35 3.93
C ARG A 95 0.92 -11.74 3.43
N ILE A 96 1.05 -11.58 2.12
CA ILE A 96 2.20 -10.95 1.45
C ILE A 96 1.69 -9.91 0.46
N VAL A 97 2.36 -8.75 0.40
CA VAL A 97 2.14 -7.77 -0.68
C VAL A 97 3.20 -8.02 -1.76
N ALA A 98 2.80 -8.68 -2.85
CA ALA A 98 3.68 -9.10 -3.93
C ALA A 98 3.85 -7.99 -4.97
N LEU A 99 5.09 -7.53 -5.14
CA LEU A 99 5.45 -6.40 -5.97
C LEU A 99 6.58 -6.78 -6.92
N ARG A 100 6.71 -6.04 -8.02
CA ARG A 100 7.94 -6.09 -8.82
C ARG A 100 9.11 -5.50 -8.01
N GLY A 101 8.85 -4.35 -7.38
CA GLY A 101 9.85 -3.50 -6.75
C GLY A 101 10.36 -2.40 -7.68
N ASP A 102 11.01 -1.42 -7.06
CA ASP A 102 11.70 -0.34 -7.76
C ASP A 102 13.08 -0.80 -8.25
N LEU A 103 13.46 -0.35 -9.44
CA LEU A 103 14.78 -0.62 -9.98
C LEU A 103 15.82 0.22 -9.24
N PRO A 104 16.91 -0.38 -8.72
CA PRO A 104 17.99 0.40 -8.13
C PRO A 104 18.59 1.36 -9.16
N SER A 105 18.88 2.59 -8.76
CA SER A 105 19.48 3.59 -9.64
C SER A 105 20.79 3.08 -10.24
N GLY A 106 20.87 2.99 -11.57
CA GLY A 106 22.08 2.61 -12.30
C GLY A 106 22.35 1.10 -12.46
N MET A 107 21.51 0.23 -11.87
CA MET A 107 21.59 -1.22 -12.08
C MET A 107 20.47 -1.66 -13.02
N GLY A 108 20.83 -2.30 -14.13
CA GLY A 108 19.85 -2.92 -15.02
C GLY A 108 19.20 -4.16 -14.37
N MET A 109 18.13 -4.66 -14.98
CA MET A 109 17.42 -5.91 -14.65
C MET A 109 18.28 -7.20 -14.76
N ALA A 110 19.60 -7.07 -14.95
CA ALA A 110 20.46 -8.16 -15.40
C ALA A 110 20.66 -9.29 -14.36
N SER A 111 20.39 -9.03 -13.08
CA SER A 111 20.56 -10.01 -11.99
C SER A 111 19.25 -10.56 -11.43
N SER A 112 18.08 -10.16 -11.95
CA SER A 112 16.79 -10.63 -11.42
C SER A 112 16.24 -11.78 -12.26
N GLU A 113 15.93 -12.91 -11.62
CA GLU A 113 15.32 -14.08 -12.25
C GLU A 113 13.83 -13.88 -12.58
N LEU A 114 13.20 -12.86 -11.99
CA LEU A 114 11.77 -12.56 -12.08
C LEU A 114 11.59 -11.08 -12.43
N ARG A 115 10.97 -10.80 -13.57
CA ARG A 115 10.93 -9.47 -14.16
C ARG A 115 9.69 -8.66 -13.79
N TYR A 116 8.61 -9.36 -13.49
CA TYR A 116 7.30 -8.76 -13.26
C TYR A 116 6.64 -9.34 -12.03
N ALA A 117 5.72 -8.57 -11.44
CA ALA A 117 4.99 -9.00 -10.25
C ALA A 117 4.16 -10.27 -10.49
N ASN A 118 3.61 -10.49 -11.69
CA ASN A 118 2.88 -11.73 -12.00
C ASN A 118 3.77 -12.96 -11.88
N GLU A 119 5.04 -12.87 -12.32
CA GLU A 119 5.98 -14.00 -12.22
C GLU A 119 6.34 -14.30 -10.75
N LEU A 120 6.38 -13.28 -9.88
CA LEU A 120 6.51 -13.47 -8.44
C LEU A 120 5.29 -14.16 -7.83
N ILE A 121 4.09 -13.76 -8.23
CA ILE A 121 2.84 -14.36 -7.74
C ILE A 121 2.77 -15.83 -8.17
N GLU A 122 3.04 -16.12 -9.45
CA GLU A 122 3.11 -17.47 -10.00
C GLU A 122 4.13 -18.32 -9.22
N PHE A 123 5.32 -17.77 -8.95
CA PHE A 123 6.35 -18.43 -8.17
C PHE A 123 5.91 -18.74 -6.73
N ILE A 124 5.31 -17.77 -6.03
CA ILE A 124 4.80 -17.99 -4.67
C ILE A 124 3.71 -19.07 -4.68
N ARG A 125 2.79 -19.03 -5.65
CA ARG A 125 1.74 -20.04 -5.80
C ARG A 125 2.31 -21.43 -6.09
N GLN A 126 3.33 -21.52 -6.94
CA GLN A 126 4.01 -22.79 -7.24
C GLN A 126 4.68 -23.39 -6.00
N GLU A 127 5.34 -22.56 -5.19
CA GLU A 127 6.11 -23.02 -4.02
C GLU A 127 5.24 -23.27 -2.79
N THR A 128 4.10 -22.57 -2.66
CA THR A 128 3.34 -22.49 -1.40
C THR A 128 1.84 -22.72 -1.54
N GLY A 129 1.33 -22.86 -2.76
CA GLY A 129 -0.10 -22.98 -3.03
C GLY A 129 -0.89 -21.77 -2.52
N GLU A 130 -2.03 -22.05 -1.87
CA GLU A 130 -2.93 -21.04 -1.28
C GLU A 130 -2.55 -20.66 0.16
N GLN A 131 -1.36 -21.00 0.62
CA GLN A 131 -0.94 -20.73 2.00
C GLN A 131 -0.90 -19.23 2.33
N PHE A 132 -0.53 -18.40 1.36
CA PHE A 132 -0.47 -16.95 1.52
C PHE A 132 -1.64 -16.27 0.82
N ILE A 133 -2.23 -15.29 1.49
CA ILE A 133 -3.09 -14.28 0.88
C ILE A 133 -2.18 -13.25 0.18
N LEU A 134 -2.33 -13.10 -1.13
CA LEU A 134 -1.49 -12.24 -1.95
C LEU A 134 -2.22 -10.95 -2.31
N GLU A 135 -1.67 -9.84 -1.83
CA GLU A 135 -2.04 -8.49 -2.26
C GLU A 135 -1.15 -8.06 -3.42
N VAL A 136 -1.72 -7.36 -4.40
CA VAL A 136 -0.95 -6.78 -5.51
C VAL A 136 -1.20 -5.29 -5.66
N ALA A 137 -0.20 -4.56 -6.17
CA ALA A 137 -0.39 -3.15 -6.49
C ALA A 137 -1.37 -2.95 -7.67
N ALA A 138 -2.18 -1.91 -7.62
CA ALA A 138 -3.00 -1.40 -8.72
C ALA A 138 -2.74 0.09 -8.95
N TYR A 139 -2.90 0.60 -10.17
CA TYR A 139 -2.60 1.99 -10.51
C TYR A 139 -3.81 2.64 -11.18
N PRO A 140 -4.69 3.32 -10.41
CA PRO A 140 -5.89 3.95 -10.95
C PRO A 140 -5.60 5.00 -12.04
N GLU A 141 -4.42 5.61 -11.99
CA GLU A 141 -3.96 6.67 -12.90
C GLU A 141 -2.90 6.20 -13.91
N MET A 142 -2.67 4.88 -14.04
CA MET A 142 -1.60 4.23 -14.81
C MET A 142 -0.24 4.18 -14.09
N HIS A 143 0.42 3.03 -14.16
CA HIS A 143 1.81 2.91 -13.74
C HIS A 143 2.72 3.82 -14.63
N PRO A 144 3.64 4.63 -14.06
CA PRO A 144 4.44 5.60 -14.83
C PRO A 144 5.29 5.03 -15.97
N GLN A 145 5.67 3.75 -15.86
CA GLN A 145 6.44 3.02 -16.87
C GLN A 145 5.57 2.25 -17.89
N ALA A 146 4.25 2.23 -17.73
CA ALA A 146 3.38 1.62 -18.72
C ALA A 146 3.28 2.51 -19.96
N ARG A 147 3.18 1.88 -21.14
CA ARG A 147 3.09 2.62 -22.41
C ARG A 147 1.79 3.40 -22.55
N ASN A 148 0.70 2.84 -22.02
CA ASN A 148 -0.62 3.47 -21.98
C ASN A 148 -1.51 2.74 -20.95
N PHE A 149 -2.66 3.34 -20.65
CA PHE A 149 -3.59 2.84 -19.64
C PHE A 149 -4.14 1.45 -19.96
N GLU A 150 -4.39 1.13 -21.24
CA GLU A 150 -4.91 -0.18 -21.62
C GLU A 150 -3.92 -1.30 -21.33
N GLU A 151 -2.65 -1.08 -21.66
CA GLU A 151 -1.61 -2.06 -21.36
C GLU A 151 -1.41 -2.25 -19.85
N ASP A 152 -1.56 -1.18 -19.06
CA ASP A 152 -1.51 -1.27 -17.60
C ASP A 152 -2.68 -2.07 -17.01
N LEU A 153 -3.90 -1.90 -17.56
CA LEU A 153 -5.05 -2.73 -17.20
C LEU A 153 -4.77 -4.22 -17.49
N GLN A 154 -4.24 -4.54 -18.67
CA GLN A 154 -3.89 -5.92 -19.02
C GLN A 154 -2.78 -6.49 -18.11
N ASN A 155 -1.80 -5.67 -17.72
CA ASN A 155 -0.80 -6.06 -16.70
C ASN A 155 -1.44 -6.33 -15.34
N PHE A 156 -2.45 -5.55 -14.96
CA PHE A 156 -3.21 -5.79 -13.74
C PHE A 156 -3.98 -7.11 -13.81
N VAL A 157 -4.71 -7.37 -14.90
CA VAL A 157 -5.42 -8.64 -15.13
C VAL A 157 -4.46 -9.83 -15.01
N ARG A 158 -3.27 -9.75 -15.65
CA ARG A 158 -2.24 -10.80 -15.53
C ARG A 158 -1.83 -11.11 -14.09
N LYS A 159 -1.71 -10.09 -13.23
CA LYS A 159 -1.41 -10.30 -11.80
C LYS A 159 -2.56 -11.01 -11.07
N VAL A 160 -3.81 -10.70 -11.45
CA VAL A 160 -4.98 -11.37 -10.89
C VAL A 160 -5.03 -12.84 -11.32
N GLU A 161 -4.87 -13.10 -12.61
CA GLU A 161 -4.85 -14.46 -13.18
C GLU A 161 -3.71 -15.31 -12.63
N ALA A 162 -2.58 -14.70 -12.29
CA ALA A 162 -1.46 -15.36 -11.62
C ALA A 162 -1.80 -15.86 -10.20
N GLY A 163 -2.89 -15.39 -9.59
CA GLY A 163 -3.40 -15.88 -8.30
C GLY A 163 -3.43 -14.83 -7.18
N ALA A 164 -3.50 -13.54 -7.49
CA ALA A 164 -3.72 -12.51 -6.45
C ALA A 164 -5.11 -12.65 -5.80
N ASN A 165 -5.20 -12.43 -4.48
CA ASN A 165 -6.46 -12.50 -3.75
C ASN A 165 -7.17 -11.14 -3.64
N SER A 166 -6.40 -10.05 -3.60
CA SER A 166 -6.90 -8.68 -3.58
C SER A 166 -5.82 -7.72 -4.08
N ALA A 167 -6.20 -6.47 -4.31
CA ALA A 167 -5.30 -5.42 -4.76
C ALA A 167 -5.37 -4.20 -3.85
N ILE A 168 -4.23 -3.53 -3.69
CA ILE A 168 -4.12 -2.24 -3.03
C ILE A 168 -3.69 -1.24 -4.10
N THR A 169 -4.46 -0.17 -4.28
CA THR A 169 -4.10 0.84 -5.26
C THR A 169 -2.96 1.71 -4.75
N GLN A 170 -2.14 2.23 -5.66
CA GLN A 170 -1.39 3.46 -5.42
C GLN A 170 -2.35 4.55 -4.90
N TYR A 171 -1.85 5.48 -4.09
CA TYR A 171 -2.66 6.61 -3.64
C TYR A 171 -3.01 7.53 -4.81
N PHE A 172 -4.14 8.22 -4.67
CA PHE A 172 -4.69 9.17 -5.63
C PHE A 172 -5.41 10.29 -4.86
N PHE A 173 -5.70 11.40 -5.54
CA PHE A 173 -6.40 12.55 -4.95
C PHE A 173 -7.71 12.88 -5.68
N ASN A 174 -8.15 11.99 -6.57
CA ASN A 174 -9.41 12.07 -7.30
C ASN A 174 -10.18 10.74 -7.22
N ALA A 175 -11.34 10.70 -6.58
CA ALA A 175 -12.12 9.47 -6.45
C ALA A 175 -12.57 8.89 -7.82
N ASP A 176 -12.76 9.74 -8.83
CA ASP A 176 -13.20 9.32 -10.16
C ASP A 176 -12.21 8.35 -10.83
N CYS A 177 -10.89 8.53 -10.61
CA CYS A 177 -9.90 7.63 -11.21
C CYS A 177 -10.01 6.21 -10.65
N TYR A 178 -10.32 6.08 -9.35
CA TYR A 178 -10.56 4.79 -8.72
C TYR A 178 -11.80 4.11 -9.32
N PHE A 179 -12.94 4.82 -9.38
CA PHE A 179 -14.17 4.24 -9.92
C PHE A 179 -14.05 3.87 -11.40
N TYR A 180 -13.40 4.73 -12.18
CA TYR A 180 -13.10 4.45 -13.58
C TYR A 180 -12.21 3.20 -13.71
N PHE A 181 -11.12 3.09 -12.95
CA PHE A 181 -10.26 1.91 -12.95
C PHE A 181 -11.03 0.65 -12.59
N VAL A 182 -11.80 0.67 -11.50
CA VAL A 182 -12.61 -0.48 -11.04
C VAL A 182 -13.60 -0.90 -12.11
N GLU A 183 -14.37 0.03 -12.69
CA GLU A 183 -15.32 -0.27 -13.77
C GLU A 183 -14.62 -0.95 -14.96
N ARG A 184 -13.45 -0.43 -15.36
CA ARG A 184 -12.68 -0.95 -16.49
C ARG A 184 -12.18 -2.36 -16.24
N VAL A 185 -11.65 -2.67 -15.06
CA VAL A 185 -11.16 -4.04 -14.75
C VAL A 185 -12.29 -5.03 -14.50
N ARG A 186 -13.45 -4.59 -13.97
CA ARG A 186 -14.66 -5.44 -13.89
C ARG A 186 -15.12 -5.87 -15.28
N LYS A 187 -15.11 -4.96 -16.27
CA LYS A 187 -15.41 -5.32 -17.67
C LYS A 187 -14.44 -6.33 -18.29
N LEU A 188 -13.25 -6.50 -17.70
CA LEU A 188 -12.26 -7.50 -18.08
C LEU A 188 -12.37 -8.80 -17.26
N GLY A 189 -13.39 -8.93 -16.40
CA GLY A 189 -13.66 -10.14 -15.62
C GLY A 189 -12.89 -10.25 -14.30
N VAL A 190 -12.24 -9.17 -13.84
CA VAL A 190 -11.57 -9.16 -12.54
C VAL A 190 -12.61 -9.01 -11.43
N GLU A 191 -12.69 -9.94 -10.49
CA GLU A 191 -13.66 -9.90 -9.38
C GLU A 191 -13.05 -9.71 -7.99
N ILE A 192 -11.71 -9.76 -7.88
CA ILE A 192 -11.05 -9.59 -6.57
C ILE A 192 -11.31 -8.21 -5.94
N PRO A 193 -11.28 -8.08 -4.60
CA PRO A 193 -11.37 -6.78 -3.92
C PRO A 193 -10.24 -5.85 -4.34
N ILE A 194 -10.56 -4.59 -4.63
CA ILE A 194 -9.60 -3.54 -4.97
C ILE A 194 -9.72 -2.43 -3.93
N ILE A 195 -8.75 -2.38 -3.04
CA ILE A 195 -8.73 -1.51 -1.86
C ILE A 195 -8.05 -0.19 -2.25
N PRO A 196 -8.72 0.97 -2.14
CA PRO A 196 -8.09 2.25 -2.39
C PRO A 196 -6.99 2.55 -1.36
N GLY A 197 -5.82 2.91 -1.87
CA GLY A 197 -4.71 3.46 -1.10
C GLY A 197 -4.92 4.94 -0.79
N ILE A 198 -4.75 5.33 0.46
CA ILE A 198 -5.04 6.67 0.98
C ILE A 198 -3.78 7.27 1.58
N MET A 199 -3.37 8.42 1.04
CA MET A 199 -2.22 9.19 1.55
C MET A 199 -2.73 10.47 2.24
N PRO A 200 -2.62 10.57 3.58
CA PRO A 200 -2.91 11.82 4.28
C PRO A 200 -1.97 12.96 3.85
N ILE A 201 -2.53 14.15 3.63
CA ILE A 201 -1.74 15.34 3.25
C ILE A 201 -1.23 16.02 4.52
N THR A 202 0.06 15.85 4.81
CA THR A 202 0.72 16.43 6.00
C THR A 202 1.79 17.46 5.67
N ASN A 203 2.35 17.42 4.46
CA ASN A 203 3.39 18.33 4.00
C ASN A 203 3.34 18.47 2.47
N TYR A 204 3.02 19.67 1.97
CA TYR A 204 2.85 19.91 0.55
C TYR A 204 4.12 19.62 -0.28
N SER A 205 5.25 20.22 0.09
CA SER A 205 6.50 20.12 -0.69
C SER A 205 7.00 18.68 -0.84
N LYS A 206 6.91 17.88 0.23
CA LYS A 206 7.26 16.46 0.18
C LYS A 206 6.25 15.68 -0.66
N LEU A 207 4.96 15.94 -0.44
CA LEU A 207 3.89 15.23 -1.14
C LEU A 207 3.99 15.44 -2.66
N ALA A 208 4.06 16.70 -3.11
CA ALA A 208 4.14 17.03 -4.53
C ALA A 208 5.27 16.25 -5.24
N ARG A 209 6.46 16.21 -4.62
CA ARG A 209 7.60 15.46 -5.16
C ARG A 209 7.36 13.95 -5.21
N PHE A 210 6.71 13.38 -4.19
CA PHE A 210 6.38 11.95 -4.19
C PHE A 210 5.33 11.62 -5.25
N SER A 211 4.31 12.46 -5.41
CA SER A 211 3.23 12.28 -6.37
C SER A 211 3.75 12.35 -7.81
N ASP A 212 4.63 13.30 -8.12
CA ASP A 212 5.27 13.40 -9.43
C ASP A 212 6.10 12.13 -9.77
N ALA A 213 6.70 11.48 -8.78
CA ALA A 213 7.50 10.27 -8.98
C ALA A 213 6.65 9.00 -9.15
N CYS A 214 5.52 8.87 -8.45
CA CYS A 214 4.64 7.71 -8.56
C CYS A 214 3.52 7.85 -9.60
N GLY A 215 3.37 9.04 -10.20
CA GLY A 215 2.39 9.32 -11.25
C GLY A 215 0.99 9.67 -10.73
N ALA A 216 0.84 10.03 -9.46
CA ALA A 216 -0.43 10.46 -8.89
C ALA A 216 -0.69 11.94 -9.19
N GLU A 217 -1.82 12.26 -9.83
CA GLU A 217 -2.21 13.64 -10.06
C GLU A 217 -2.70 14.29 -8.76
N LEU A 218 -2.15 15.45 -8.42
CA LEU A 218 -2.71 16.32 -7.40
C LEU A 218 -3.61 17.38 -8.08
N PRO A 219 -4.95 17.31 -7.91
CA PRO A 219 -5.87 18.26 -8.52
C PRO A 219 -5.44 19.70 -8.33
N ARG A 220 -5.55 20.49 -9.41
CA ARG A 220 -5.04 21.87 -9.45
C ARG A 220 -5.55 22.74 -8.29
N TRP A 221 -6.81 22.59 -7.89
CA TRP A 221 -7.39 23.39 -6.81
C TRP A 221 -6.79 23.03 -5.44
N ILE A 222 -6.54 21.74 -5.16
CA ILE A 222 -5.84 21.29 -3.95
C ILE A 222 -4.43 21.85 -3.93
N ARG A 223 -3.72 21.72 -5.05
CA ARG A 223 -2.35 22.24 -5.22
C ARG A 223 -2.27 23.73 -4.93
N LYS A 224 -3.15 24.53 -5.55
CA LYS A 224 -3.16 25.99 -5.40
C LYS A 224 -3.52 26.43 -3.98
N GLN A 225 -4.41 25.69 -3.31
CA GLN A 225 -4.75 25.98 -1.92
C GLN A 225 -3.58 25.65 -0.97
N LEU A 226 -2.92 24.51 -1.16
CA LEU A 226 -1.73 24.13 -0.38
C LEU A 226 -0.56 25.11 -0.58
N GLU A 227 -0.34 25.60 -1.79
CA GLU A 227 0.65 26.65 -2.08
C GLU A 227 0.35 27.96 -1.32
N ALA A 228 -0.93 28.33 -1.18
CA ALA A 228 -1.34 29.55 -0.50
C ALA A 228 -1.08 29.51 1.02
N TYR A 229 -1.06 28.33 1.64
CA TYR A 229 -0.73 28.17 3.06
C TYR A 229 0.77 28.27 3.36
N GLY A 230 1.64 28.11 2.36
CA GLY A 230 3.10 28.23 2.55
C GLY A 230 3.63 27.25 3.60
N ASP A 231 4.17 27.78 4.70
CA ASP A 231 4.76 27.00 5.80
C ASP A 231 3.79 26.81 6.99
N ASP A 232 2.53 27.22 6.87
CA ASP A 232 1.50 27.00 7.90
C ASP A 232 1.08 25.51 7.92
N SER A 233 1.83 24.73 8.71
CA SER A 233 1.62 23.29 8.85
C SER A 233 0.25 22.95 9.44
N GLN A 234 -0.31 23.80 10.29
CA GLN A 234 -1.63 23.58 10.89
C GLN A 234 -2.73 23.70 9.83
N SER A 235 -2.69 24.78 9.03
CA SER A 235 -3.64 24.97 7.94
C SER A 235 -3.51 23.89 6.86
N ILE A 236 -2.29 23.48 6.52
CA ILE A 236 -2.04 22.37 5.57
C ILE A 236 -2.66 21.06 6.07
N GLN A 237 -2.44 20.71 7.34
CA GLN A 237 -2.98 19.48 7.92
C GLN A 237 -4.50 19.51 8.04
N ALA A 238 -5.08 20.63 8.46
CA ALA A 238 -6.54 20.78 8.57
C ALA A 238 -7.20 20.63 7.19
N PHE A 239 -6.74 21.39 6.20
CA PHE A 239 -7.24 21.30 4.83
C PHE A 239 -7.01 19.90 4.23
N GLY A 240 -5.82 19.34 4.41
CA GLY A 240 -5.48 17.99 3.97
C GLY A 240 -6.41 16.93 4.55
N THR A 241 -6.71 17.01 5.85
CA THR A 241 -7.61 16.09 6.53
C THR A 241 -9.03 16.19 5.98
N GLU A 242 -9.54 17.41 5.77
CA GLU A 242 -10.87 17.63 5.20
C GLU A 242 -11.00 17.03 3.80
N VAL A 243 -10.05 17.35 2.91
CA VAL A 243 -10.02 16.87 1.53
C VAL A 243 -9.99 15.34 1.47
N ILE A 244 -9.10 14.72 2.24
CA ILE A 244 -8.96 13.26 2.23
C ILE A 244 -10.14 12.57 2.90
N THR A 245 -10.72 13.16 3.95
CA THR A 245 -11.97 12.66 4.56
C THR A 245 -13.08 12.62 3.52
N SER A 246 -13.32 13.72 2.80
CA SER A 246 -14.37 13.77 1.78
C SER A 246 -14.15 12.75 0.66
N MET A 247 -12.90 12.56 0.23
CA MET A 247 -12.57 11.53 -0.76
C MET A 247 -12.87 10.12 -0.23
N CYS A 248 -12.52 9.83 1.03
CA CYS A 248 -12.80 8.54 1.65
C CYS A 248 -14.30 8.27 1.80
N GLU A 249 -15.10 9.29 2.16
CA GLU A 249 -16.56 9.19 2.20
C GLU A 249 -17.14 8.81 0.83
N GLN A 250 -16.67 9.46 -0.24
CA GLN A 250 -17.07 9.15 -1.61
C GLN A 250 -16.70 7.71 -1.99
N LEU A 251 -15.47 7.28 -1.72
CA LEU A 251 -14.99 5.93 -1.99
C LEU A 251 -15.84 4.87 -1.30
N LEU A 252 -16.10 5.05 0.00
CA LEU A 252 -16.92 4.13 0.78
C LEU A 252 -18.38 4.11 0.31
N ALA A 253 -18.97 5.28 0.05
CA ALA A 253 -20.33 5.38 -0.50
C ALA A 253 -20.45 4.75 -1.89
N GLY A 254 -19.38 4.81 -2.70
CA GLY A 254 -19.28 4.15 -4.00
C GLY A 254 -18.95 2.65 -3.93
N GLY A 255 -18.88 2.06 -2.74
CA GLY A 255 -18.73 0.60 -2.56
C GLY A 255 -17.30 0.09 -2.47
N ALA A 256 -16.32 0.96 -2.18
CA ALA A 256 -14.96 0.49 -1.87
C ALA A 256 -15.00 -0.50 -0.69
N PRO A 257 -14.28 -1.65 -0.78
CA PRO A 257 -14.40 -2.73 0.20
C PRO A 257 -13.77 -2.40 1.56
N SER A 258 -12.78 -1.52 1.58
CA SER A 258 -12.08 -0.98 2.75
C SER A 258 -11.18 0.19 2.33
N LEU A 259 -10.35 0.70 3.24
CA LEU A 259 -9.31 1.70 2.93
C LEU A 259 -7.94 1.18 3.38
N HIS A 260 -6.88 1.55 2.67
CA HIS A 260 -5.49 1.24 3.04
C HIS A 260 -4.70 2.53 3.20
N PHE A 261 -4.22 2.84 4.40
CA PHE A 261 -3.56 4.12 4.70
C PHE A 261 -2.04 4.02 4.62
N TYR A 262 -1.43 4.87 3.81
CA TYR A 262 0.01 5.11 3.80
C TYR A 262 0.39 6.06 4.94
N THR A 263 0.81 5.51 6.08
CA THR A 263 0.94 6.27 7.33
C THR A 263 2.17 7.18 7.41
N LEU A 264 3.19 6.88 6.60
CA LEU A 264 4.52 7.43 6.74
C LEU A 264 5.08 7.31 8.19
N ASN A 265 4.76 6.19 8.87
CA ASN A 265 5.09 5.91 10.27
C ASN A 265 4.51 6.92 11.28
N GLN A 266 3.37 7.55 10.94
CA GLN A 266 2.65 8.47 11.82
C GLN A 266 1.19 8.02 11.99
N ALA A 267 0.70 8.04 13.23
CA ALA A 267 -0.68 7.60 13.53
C ALA A 267 -1.70 8.72 13.31
N GLU A 268 -1.41 9.92 13.83
CA GLU A 268 -2.35 11.04 13.92
C GLU A 268 -3.07 11.38 12.60
N PRO A 269 -2.39 11.53 11.44
CA PRO A 269 -3.08 11.92 10.21
C PRO A 269 -4.12 10.90 9.74
N SER A 270 -3.78 9.61 9.84
CA SER A 270 -4.69 8.52 9.47
C SER A 270 -5.82 8.36 10.48
N LEU A 271 -5.53 8.56 11.77
CA LEU A 271 -6.54 8.51 12.83
C LEU A 271 -7.54 9.67 12.73
N ALA A 272 -7.10 10.88 12.39
CA ALA A 272 -7.98 12.03 12.19
C ALA A 272 -9.01 11.75 11.08
N ILE A 273 -8.56 11.20 9.96
CA ILE A 273 -9.46 10.79 8.86
C ILE A 273 -10.37 9.64 9.32
N TRP A 274 -9.82 8.60 9.95
CA TRP A 274 -10.61 7.47 10.46
C TRP A 274 -11.73 7.93 11.39
N ASP A 275 -11.41 8.80 12.35
CA ASP A 275 -12.34 9.26 13.37
C ASP A 275 -13.44 10.13 12.73
N ASN A 276 -13.14 10.94 11.70
CA ASN A 276 -14.14 11.69 10.94
C ASN A 276 -15.13 10.77 10.18
N LEU A 277 -14.65 9.63 9.67
CA LEU A 277 -15.48 8.68 8.93
C LEU A 277 -16.45 7.89 9.84
N ASN A 278 -16.35 8.04 11.17
CA ASN A 278 -17.20 7.35 12.15
C ASN A 278 -17.26 5.82 11.92
N LEU A 279 -16.15 5.22 11.51
CA LEU A 279 -16.05 3.78 11.30
C LEU A 279 -16.16 3.04 12.65
N SER A 280 -17.03 2.03 12.73
CA SER A 280 -17.13 1.14 13.89
C SER A 280 -15.79 0.46 14.20
N THR A 281 -15.43 0.47 15.47
CA THR A 281 -14.26 -0.24 16.02
C THR A 281 -14.59 -1.64 16.52
N LYS A 282 -15.85 -2.09 16.38
CA LYS A 282 -16.29 -3.38 16.90
C LYS A 282 -15.64 -4.54 16.12
N PRO A 283 -15.10 -5.56 16.81
CA PRO A 283 -14.54 -6.76 16.18
C PRO A 283 -15.59 -7.60 15.44
#